data_AF-A0A7W1WY22-F1
#
_entry.id   AF-A0A7W1WY22-F1
#
_cell.length_a   1.000
_cell.length_b   1.000
_cell.length_c   1.000
_cell.angle_alpha   90.00
_cell.angle_beta   90.00
_cell.angle_gamma   90.00
#
_symmetry.space_group_name_H-M   'P 1'
#
loop_
_entity.id
_entity.type
_entity.pdbx_description
1 polymer ?
#
loop_
_entity_poly.entity_id
_entity_poly.type
_entity_poly.pdbx_seq_one_letter_code
_entity_poly.pdbx_strand_id
1 'polypeptide(L)'
;MNFNSPEIQTLKSNLDGSISSAVQHQPNTYAAIKVQALLDITVYVLACRFLEAAVKHVVYNCMVMRGTSPQDLADLSTRLKRFNNPEFANIKRLIEDELGYDISNDINTGYQPRDITFLNELCLNRHRNVHANEDPRDWYSANRKTMDNFNQEYAGLLNIVRYLDGLVFDGAANSYVLRMAV
;
A
#
# COMPACT_ATOMS: atom_id res chain seq x y z
N MET A 1 14.94 -3.67 -4.50
CA MET A 1 14.03 -2.84 -5.33
C MET A 1 14.08 -1.43 -4.76
N ASN A 2 14.41 -0.41 -5.56
CA ASN A 2 14.54 0.97 -5.10
C ASN A 2 13.37 1.82 -5.61
N PHE A 3 12.79 2.62 -4.72
CA PHE A 3 11.84 3.69 -5.04
C PHE A 3 12.59 5.00 -5.30
N ASN A 4 12.02 5.90 -6.10
CA ASN A 4 12.55 7.23 -6.37
C ASN A 4 12.41 8.19 -5.17
N SER A 5 11.54 7.83 -4.21
CA SER A 5 11.27 8.61 -2.99
C SER A 5 11.94 8.02 -1.73
N PRO A 6 12.80 8.79 -1.02
CA PRO A 6 13.38 8.38 0.26
C PRO A 6 12.35 8.15 1.38
N GLU A 7 11.25 8.90 1.41
CA GLU A 7 10.20 8.67 2.42
C GLU A 7 9.51 7.32 2.21
N ILE A 8 9.21 6.94 0.96
CA ILE A 8 8.62 5.63 0.66
C ILE A 8 9.61 4.51 1.06
N GLN A 9 10.91 4.68 0.81
CA GLN A 9 11.93 3.71 1.26
C GLN A 9 11.97 3.55 2.78
N THR A 10 11.82 4.65 3.53
CA THR A 10 11.79 4.62 5.00
C THR A 10 10.57 3.86 5.51
N LEU A 11 9.38 4.17 4.99
CA LEU A 11 8.15 3.47 5.36
C LEU A 11 8.23 1.97 5.01
N LYS A 12 8.82 1.64 3.86
CA LYS A 12 9.05 0.26 3.44
C LYS A 12 9.96 -0.48 4.43
N SER A 13 11.05 0.15 4.87
CA SER A 13 12.03 -0.46 5.78
C SER A 13 11.39 -0.83 7.12
N ASN A 14 10.50 0.03 7.64
CA ASN A 14 9.73 -0.26 8.86
C ASN A 14 8.75 -1.44 8.68
N LEU A 15 8.10 -1.53 7.52
CA LEU A 15 7.23 -2.66 7.19
C LEU A 15 8.02 -3.96 7.08
N ASP A 16 9.15 -3.96 6.38
CA ASP A 16 10.03 -5.11 6.20
C ASP A 16 10.55 -5.65 7.55
N GLY A 17 10.84 -4.76 8.52
CA GLY A 17 11.21 -5.17 9.89
C GLY A 17 10.07 -5.91 10.61
N SER A 18 8.82 -5.48 10.41
CA SER A 18 7.66 -6.14 11.01
C SER A 18 7.38 -7.50 10.36
N ILE A 19 7.53 -7.60 9.02
CA ILE A 19 7.45 -8.87 8.29
C ILE A 19 8.52 -9.84 8.79
N SER A 20 9.76 -9.39 8.92
CA SER A 20 10.87 -10.22 9.40
C SER A 20 10.59 -10.76 10.80
N SER A 21 10.03 -9.92 11.68
CA SER A 21 9.64 -10.32 13.04
C SER A 21 8.54 -11.39 13.02
N ALA A 22 7.54 -11.25 12.15
CA ALA A 22 6.44 -12.21 11.99
C ALA A 22 6.92 -13.56 11.42
N VAL A 23 7.88 -13.55 10.49
CA VAL A 23 8.44 -14.76 9.87
C VAL A 23 9.36 -15.53 10.81
N GLN A 24 10.13 -14.83 11.64
CA GLN A 24 11.09 -15.46 12.56
C GLN A 24 10.46 -15.99 13.85
N HIS A 25 9.23 -15.58 14.17
CA HIS A 25 8.54 -16.02 15.38
C HIS A 25 8.18 -17.50 15.30
N GLN A 26 8.37 -18.22 16.41
CA GLN A 26 8.10 -19.67 16.49
C GLN A 26 6.82 -19.94 17.30
N PRO A 27 5.71 -20.36 16.66
CA PRO A 27 4.43 -20.58 17.34
C PRO A 27 4.36 -21.97 18.02
N ASN A 28 5.27 -22.24 18.95
CA ASN A 28 5.42 -23.55 19.61
C ASN A 28 4.61 -23.72 20.91
N THR A 29 3.94 -22.67 21.38
CA THR A 29 3.07 -22.69 22.58
C THR A 29 1.75 -21.98 22.29
N TYR A 30 0.73 -22.20 23.15
CA TYR A 30 -0.55 -21.50 23.04
C TYR A 30 -0.41 -19.97 23.06
N ALA A 31 0.48 -19.43 23.91
CA ALA A 31 0.76 -18.00 23.94
C ALA A 31 1.48 -17.55 22.65
N ALA A 32 2.44 -18.33 22.16
CA ALA A 32 3.17 -18.00 20.94
C ALA A 32 2.28 -18.02 19.68
N ILE A 33 1.30 -18.92 19.60
CA ILE A 33 0.30 -18.95 18.52
C ILE A 33 -0.55 -17.66 18.53
N LYS A 34 -0.96 -17.19 19.72
CA LYS A 34 -1.69 -15.92 19.84
C LYS A 34 -0.84 -14.73 19.37
N VAL A 35 0.43 -14.70 19.77
CA VAL A 35 1.39 -13.68 19.34
C VAL A 35 1.58 -13.70 17.82
N GLN A 36 1.72 -14.88 17.20
CA GLN A 36 1.85 -14.99 15.74
C GLN A 36 0.66 -14.32 15.02
N ALA A 37 -0.57 -14.63 15.41
CA ALA A 37 -1.72 -14.05 14.72
C ALA A 37 -1.86 -12.54 14.96
N LEU A 38 -1.41 -12.01 16.11
CA LEU A 38 -1.31 -10.56 16.32
C LEU A 38 -0.23 -9.92 15.42
N LEU A 39 0.92 -10.58 15.25
CA LEU A 39 1.98 -10.13 14.34
C LEU A 39 1.48 -10.12 12.89
N ASP A 40 0.79 -11.17 12.45
CA ASP A 40 0.22 -11.26 11.11
C ASP A 40 -0.75 -10.09 10.85
N ILE A 41 -1.69 -9.84 11.78
CA ILE A 41 -2.63 -8.70 11.68
C ILE A 41 -1.87 -7.37 11.62
N THR A 42 -0.85 -7.21 12.45
CA THR A 42 -0.04 -5.98 12.49
C THR A 42 0.64 -5.73 11.14
N VAL A 43 1.18 -6.78 10.51
CA VAL A 43 1.79 -6.68 9.17
C VAL A 43 0.78 -6.19 8.13
N TYR A 44 -0.44 -6.75 8.11
CA TYR A 44 -1.50 -6.31 7.18
C TYR A 44 -1.91 -4.85 7.41
N VAL A 45 -2.04 -4.42 8.68
CA VAL A 45 -2.35 -3.03 9.03
C VAL A 45 -1.23 -2.09 8.60
N LEU A 46 0.02 -2.45 8.84
CA LEU A 46 1.18 -1.65 8.45
C LEU A 46 1.32 -1.57 6.93
N ALA A 47 1.04 -2.65 6.20
CA ALA A 47 1.05 -2.65 4.74
C ALA A 47 -0.01 -1.71 4.15
N CYS A 48 -1.22 -1.68 4.72
CA CYS A 48 -2.24 -0.70 4.34
C CYS A 48 -1.77 0.73 4.61
N ARG A 49 -1.18 1.00 5.79
CA ARG A 49 -0.68 2.33 6.14
C ARG A 49 0.47 2.78 5.25
N PHE A 50 1.38 1.87 4.90
CA PHE A 50 2.44 2.10 3.94
C PHE A 50 1.85 2.55 2.60
N LEU A 51 0.86 1.82 2.09
CA LEU A 51 0.20 2.13 0.82
C LEU A 51 -0.54 3.48 0.86
N GLU A 52 -1.29 3.76 1.93
CA GLU A 52 -1.94 5.06 2.11
C GLU A 52 -0.94 6.21 2.07
N ALA A 53 0.18 6.08 2.82
CA ALA A 53 1.21 7.10 2.87
C ALA A 53 1.94 7.26 1.54
N ALA A 54 2.26 6.15 0.86
CA ALA A 54 2.92 6.17 -0.44
C ALA A 54 2.05 6.88 -1.51
N VAL A 55 0.77 6.54 -1.60
CA VAL A 55 -0.15 7.19 -2.55
C VAL A 55 -0.28 8.68 -2.27
N LYS A 56 -0.44 9.08 -1.00
CA LYS A 56 -0.50 10.51 -0.62
C LYS A 56 0.78 11.24 -1.02
N HIS A 57 1.94 10.63 -0.78
CA HIS A 57 3.24 11.21 -1.10
C HIS A 57 3.41 11.38 -2.62
N VAL A 58 3.07 10.35 -3.41
CA VAL A 58 3.10 10.41 -4.87
C VAL A 58 2.21 11.53 -5.40
N VAL A 59 0.95 11.60 -4.96
CA VAL A 59 0.01 12.64 -5.43
C VAL A 59 0.52 14.03 -5.08
N TYR A 60 1.03 14.22 -3.86
CA TYR A 60 1.59 15.50 -3.44
C TYR A 60 2.79 15.90 -4.31
N ASN A 61 3.74 15.00 -4.52
CA ASN A 61 4.92 15.26 -5.34
C ASN A 61 4.57 15.50 -6.81
N CYS A 62 3.57 14.81 -7.35
CA CYS A 62 3.07 15.07 -8.69
C CYS A 62 2.59 16.52 -8.84
N MET A 63 1.80 17.01 -7.88
CA MET A 63 1.33 18.40 -7.89
C MET A 63 2.47 19.40 -7.71
N VAL A 64 3.51 19.07 -6.93
CA VAL A 64 4.74 19.87 -6.86
C VAL A 64 5.44 19.91 -8.22
N MET A 65 5.61 18.77 -8.90
CA MET A 65 6.24 18.70 -10.23
C MET A 65 5.48 19.51 -11.29
N ARG A 66 4.15 19.55 -11.19
CA ARG A 66 3.30 20.38 -12.05
C ARG A 66 3.47 21.89 -11.82
N GLY A 67 4.08 22.30 -10.71
CA GLY A 67 4.26 23.71 -10.35
C GLY A 67 3.02 24.32 -9.70
N THR A 68 2.21 23.52 -9.01
CA THR A 68 1.03 23.98 -8.27
C THR A 68 1.41 24.99 -7.17
N SER A 69 0.54 25.98 -6.92
CA SER A 69 0.81 27.04 -5.96
C SER A 69 0.92 26.53 -4.51
N PRO A 70 1.66 27.22 -3.62
CA PRO A 70 1.78 26.80 -2.22
C PRO A 70 0.44 26.71 -1.47
N GLN A 71 -0.53 27.58 -1.80
CA GLN A 71 -1.85 27.57 -1.19
C GLN A 71 -2.63 26.31 -1.58
N ASP A 72 -2.66 25.99 -2.87
CA ASP A 72 -3.34 24.79 -3.38
C ASP A 72 -2.69 23.50 -2.85
N LEU A 73 -1.37 23.49 -2.65
CA LEU A 73 -0.65 22.39 -2.03
C LEU A 73 -1.02 22.20 -0.54
N ALA A 74 -1.27 23.29 0.18
CA ALA A 74 -1.74 23.21 1.57
C ALA A 74 -3.16 22.63 1.66
N ASP A 75 -4.04 23.05 0.73
CA ASP A 75 -5.40 22.52 0.64
C ASP A 75 -5.40 21.05 0.23
N LEU A 76 -4.54 20.67 -0.73
CA LEU A 76 -4.29 19.28 -1.11
C LEU A 76 -3.85 18.44 0.09
N SER A 77 -2.89 18.92 0.88
CA SER A 77 -2.43 18.20 2.09
C SER A 77 -3.58 17.91 3.05
N THR A 78 -4.52 18.84 3.19
CA THR A 78 -5.71 18.65 4.03
C THR A 78 -6.67 17.61 3.46
N ARG A 79 -6.87 17.58 2.14
CA ARG A 79 -7.68 16.54 1.47
C ARG A 79 -7.03 15.16 1.59
N LEU A 80 -5.73 15.06 1.33
CA LEU A 80 -4.96 13.83 1.40
C LEU A 80 -4.97 13.20 2.80
N LYS A 81 -5.07 13.99 3.88
CA LYS A 81 -5.24 13.45 5.24
C LYS A 81 -6.50 12.59 5.41
N ARG A 82 -7.55 12.86 4.63
CA ARG A 82 -8.82 12.13 4.69
C ARG A 82 -8.78 10.81 3.92
N PHE A 83 -7.83 10.66 2.99
CA PHE A 83 -7.68 9.42 2.24
C PHE A 83 -7.28 8.28 3.18
N ASN A 84 -8.15 7.27 3.23
CA ASN A 84 -8.00 6.03 3.96
C ASN A 84 -8.58 4.91 3.08
N ASN A 85 -8.33 3.65 3.44
CA ASN A 85 -8.79 2.49 2.66
C ASN A 85 -8.28 2.50 1.20
N PRO A 86 -7.00 2.22 1.00
CA PRO A 86 -6.33 2.33 -0.30
C PRO A 86 -6.64 1.15 -1.24
N GLU A 87 -7.89 0.73 -1.34
CA GLU A 87 -8.34 -0.16 -2.40
C GLU A 87 -8.10 0.50 -3.77
N PHE A 88 -7.91 -0.32 -4.80
CA PHE A 88 -7.54 0.16 -6.13
C PHE A 88 -8.52 1.22 -6.67
N ALA A 89 -9.82 1.02 -6.51
CA ALA A 89 -10.83 1.98 -6.97
C ALA A 89 -10.72 3.34 -6.28
N ASN A 90 -10.32 3.36 -5.00
CA ASN A 90 -10.14 4.60 -4.24
C ASN A 90 -8.83 5.30 -4.64
N ILE A 91 -7.76 4.53 -4.86
CA ILE A 91 -6.50 5.06 -5.41
C ILE A 91 -6.73 5.68 -6.78
N LYS A 92 -7.39 4.94 -7.68
CA LYS A 92 -7.75 5.42 -9.02
C LYS A 92 -8.49 6.75 -8.93
N ARG A 93 -9.58 6.78 -8.17
CA ARG A 93 -10.41 7.99 -8.01
C ARG A 93 -9.59 9.17 -7.52
N LEU A 94 -8.77 8.97 -6.47
CA LEU A 94 -7.93 10.04 -5.93
C LEU A 94 -6.95 10.60 -6.99
N ILE A 95 -6.31 9.72 -7.75
CA ILE A 95 -5.36 10.13 -8.78
C ILE A 95 -6.07 10.83 -9.94
N GLU A 96 -7.21 10.32 -10.36
CA GLU A 96 -8.02 10.92 -11.42
C GLU A 96 -8.53 12.31 -11.00
N ASP A 97 -9.03 12.45 -9.78
CA ASP A 97 -9.56 13.71 -9.24
C ASP A 97 -8.47 14.78 -9.04
N GLU A 98 -7.31 14.40 -8.47
CA GLU A 98 -6.27 15.37 -8.13
C GLU A 98 -5.27 15.60 -9.27
N LEU A 99 -4.97 14.58 -10.07
CA LEU A 99 -3.95 14.63 -11.13
C LEU A 99 -4.53 14.65 -12.55
N GLY A 100 -5.83 14.36 -12.73
CA GLY A 100 -6.44 14.26 -14.06
C GLY A 100 -5.92 13.06 -14.87
N TYR A 101 -5.47 12.00 -14.19
CA TYR A 101 -4.82 10.86 -14.81
C TYR A 101 -5.55 9.56 -14.47
N ASP A 102 -6.07 8.84 -15.48
CA ASP A 102 -6.68 7.52 -15.26
C ASP A 102 -5.62 6.41 -15.36
N ILE A 103 -5.17 5.95 -14.19
CA ILE A 103 -4.19 4.85 -14.07
C ILE A 103 -4.68 3.51 -14.65
N SER A 104 -5.96 3.36 -14.93
CA SER A 104 -6.55 2.12 -15.46
C SER A 104 -6.23 1.90 -16.93
N ASN A 105 -5.89 2.98 -17.66
CA ASN A 105 -5.53 2.89 -19.07
C ASN A 105 -4.19 2.17 -19.29
N ASP A 106 -3.38 2.06 -18.24
CA ASP A 106 -2.02 1.50 -18.30
C ASP A 106 -1.92 0.09 -17.68
N ILE A 107 -3.06 -0.57 -17.50
CA ILE A 107 -3.10 -1.98 -17.10
C ILE A 107 -2.34 -2.79 -18.16
N ASN A 108 -1.51 -3.73 -17.68
CA ASN A 108 -0.54 -4.55 -18.41
C ASN A 108 0.76 -3.84 -18.80
N THR A 109 0.81 -2.51 -18.81
CA THR A 109 2.04 -1.73 -19.06
C THR A 109 2.77 -1.44 -17.75
N GLY A 110 2.02 -1.02 -16.72
CA GLY A 110 2.58 -0.71 -15.40
C GLY A 110 2.43 -1.86 -14.40
N TYR A 111 1.21 -2.38 -14.28
CA TYR A 111 0.80 -3.42 -13.34
C TYR A 111 -0.26 -4.31 -13.98
N GLN A 112 -0.47 -5.50 -13.43
CA GLN A 112 -1.33 -6.53 -14.00
C GLN A 112 -2.67 -6.59 -13.24
N PRO A 113 -3.74 -7.16 -13.84
CA PRO A 113 -5.03 -7.34 -13.16
C PRO A 113 -4.91 -8.11 -11.83
N ARG A 114 -4.00 -9.09 -11.74
CA ARG A 114 -3.73 -9.81 -10.50
C ARG A 114 -3.19 -8.93 -9.37
N ASP A 115 -2.42 -7.89 -9.71
CA ASP A 115 -1.85 -6.98 -8.71
C ASP A 115 -2.98 -6.17 -8.06
N ILE A 116 -4.02 -5.82 -8.84
CA ILE A 116 -5.25 -5.17 -8.33
C ILE A 116 -5.99 -6.11 -7.37
N THR A 117 -6.18 -7.37 -7.76
CA THR A 117 -6.84 -8.37 -6.91
C THR A 117 -6.10 -8.50 -5.58
N PHE A 118 -4.78 -8.67 -5.61
CA PHE A 118 -3.95 -8.79 -4.43
C PHE A 118 -3.94 -7.54 -3.55
N LEU A 119 -3.93 -6.36 -4.14
CA LEU A 119 -4.05 -5.09 -3.42
C LEU A 119 -5.35 -5.02 -2.63
N ASN A 120 -6.47 -5.34 -3.29
CA ASN A 120 -7.78 -5.31 -2.67
C ASN A 120 -7.89 -6.37 -1.58
N GLU A 121 -7.35 -7.56 -1.79
CA GLU A 121 -7.26 -8.60 -0.76
C GLU A 121 -6.50 -8.11 0.47
N LEU A 122 -5.36 -7.44 0.29
CA LEU A 122 -4.58 -6.88 1.39
C LEU A 122 -5.42 -5.87 2.19
N CYS A 123 -6.18 -5.01 1.51
CA CYS A 123 -7.07 -4.03 2.15
C CYS A 123 -8.21 -4.69 2.91
N LEU A 124 -8.82 -5.74 2.36
CA LEU A 124 -9.87 -6.51 3.02
C LEU A 124 -9.34 -7.24 4.26
N ASN A 125 -8.12 -7.79 4.18
CA ASN A 125 -7.49 -8.52 5.26
C ASN A 125 -6.95 -7.64 6.40
N ARG A 126 -6.92 -6.31 6.24
CA ARG A 126 -6.53 -5.40 7.34
C ARG A 126 -7.48 -5.49 8.55
N HIS A 127 -8.75 -5.80 8.29
CA HIS A 127 -9.84 -5.80 9.28
C HIS A 127 -10.12 -7.18 9.85
N ARG A 128 -9.10 -8.04 9.91
CA ARG A 128 -9.23 -9.36 10.51
C ARG A 128 -9.76 -9.26 11.95
N ASN A 129 -10.85 -9.98 12.21
CA ASN A 129 -11.59 -9.89 13.47
C ASN A 129 -10.76 -10.43 14.63
N VAL A 130 -10.38 -9.53 15.54
CA VAL A 130 -9.72 -9.83 16.82
C VAL A 130 -10.76 -10.19 17.90
N HIS A 131 -11.79 -10.96 17.56
CA HIS A 131 -12.67 -11.47 18.60
C HIS A 131 -11.94 -12.60 19.31
N ALA A 132 -11.60 -12.39 20.58
CA ALA A 132 -10.95 -13.41 21.39
C ALA A 132 -11.89 -14.62 21.51
N ASN A 133 -11.46 -15.77 20.99
CA ASN A 133 -12.08 -17.05 21.29
C ASN A 133 -11.36 -17.70 22.47
N GLU A 134 -12.07 -18.52 23.23
CA GLU A 134 -11.51 -19.29 24.34
C GLU A 134 -10.45 -20.30 23.86
N ASP A 135 -10.70 -20.96 22.70
CA ASP A 135 -9.73 -21.83 22.05
C ASP A 135 -8.76 -21.03 21.13
N PRO A 136 -7.45 -20.98 21.45
CA PRO A 136 -6.45 -20.31 20.63
C PRO A 136 -6.27 -20.91 19.23
N ARG A 137 -6.56 -22.20 19.04
CA ARG A 137 -6.45 -22.89 17.74
C ARG A 137 -7.60 -22.51 16.81
N ASP A 138 -8.80 -22.41 17.35
CA ASP A 138 -9.97 -21.93 16.60
C ASP A 138 -9.79 -20.45 16.25
N TRP A 139 -9.29 -19.66 17.21
CA TRP A 139 -8.93 -18.26 16.97
C TRP A 139 -7.89 -18.09 15.87
N TYR A 140 -6.82 -18.89 15.90
CA TYR A 140 -5.80 -18.90 14.86
C TYR A 140 -6.34 -19.34 13.50
N SER A 141 -7.16 -20.40 13.47
CA SER A 141 -7.74 -20.95 12.24
C SER A 141 -8.69 -19.97 11.56
N ALA A 142 -9.47 -19.22 12.34
CA ALA A 142 -10.33 -18.14 11.84
C ALA A 142 -9.54 -16.94 11.27
N ASN A 143 -8.27 -16.80 11.66
CA ASN A 143 -7.37 -15.71 11.28
C ASN A 143 -6.15 -16.20 10.47
N ARG A 144 -6.26 -17.30 9.71
CA ARG A 144 -5.12 -18.05 9.13
C ARG A 144 -4.63 -17.64 7.74
N LYS A 145 -4.63 -16.37 7.35
CA LYS A 145 -3.84 -15.94 6.18
C LYS A 145 -2.44 -15.74 6.72
N THR A 146 -1.58 -16.67 6.34
CA THR A 146 -0.20 -16.76 6.82
C THR A 146 0.68 -15.77 6.05
N MET A 147 1.94 -15.62 6.47
CA MET A 147 2.91 -14.82 5.71
C MET A 147 3.14 -15.35 4.29
N ASP A 148 2.86 -16.62 4.00
CA ASP A 148 2.93 -17.13 2.62
C ASP A 148 1.88 -16.48 1.71
N ASN A 149 0.66 -16.26 2.24
CA ASN A 149 -0.38 -15.52 1.52
C ASN A 149 -0.01 -14.04 1.39
N PHE A 150 0.45 -13.44 2.49
CA PHE A 150 0.88 -12.06 2.49
C PHE A 150 2.01 -11.80 1.47
N ASN A 151 2.99 -12.68 1.35
CA ASN A 151 4.11 -12.52 0.41
C ASN A 151 3.64 -12.43 -1.06
N GLN A 152 2.58 -13.18 -1.41
CA GLN A 152 1.97 -13.10 -2.73
C GLN A 152 1.24 -11.75 -2.91
N GLU A 153 0.44 -11.38 -1.91
CA GLU A 153 -0.34 -10.13 -1.93
C GLU A 153 0.56 -8.88 -1.96
N TYR A 154 1.66 -8.91 -1.21
CA TYR A 154 2.63 -7.83 -1.05
C TYR A 154 3.35 -7.49 -2.36
N ALA A 155 3.63 -8.49 -3.20
CA ALA A 155 4.22 -8.26 -4.52
C ALA A 155 3.31 -7.39 -5.39
N GLY A 156 2.00 -7.62 -5.37
CA GLY A 156 1.02 -6.81 -6.11
C GLY A 156 0.98 -5.36 -5.62
N LEU A 157 1.01 -5.16 -4.30
CA LEU A 157 1.12 -3.83 -3.69
C LEU A 157 2.39 -3.10 -4.16
N LEU A 158 3.55 -3.77 -4.17
CA LEU A 158 4.80 -3.14 -4.59
C LEU A 158 4.81 -2.76 -6.08
N ASN A 159 4.24 -3.59 -6.94
CA ASN A 159 4.12 -3.30 -8.37
C ASN A 159 3.31 -2.02 -8.62
N ILE A 160 2.16 -1.89 -7.93
CA ILE A 160 1.30 -0.71 -8.05
C ILE A 160 2.00 0.53 -7.50
N VAL A 161 2.59 0.49 -6.31
CA VAL A 161 3.28 1.65 -5.73
C VAL A 161 4.45 2.10 -6.61
N ARG A 162 5.22 1.16 -7.16
CA ARG A 162 6.35 1.47 -8.04
C ARG A 162 5.91 2.12 -9.35
N TYR A 163 4.82 1.63 -9.92
CA TYR A 163 4.22 2.25 -11.09
C TYR A 163 3.83 3.71 -10.80
N LEU A 164 3.15 3.95 -9.67
CA LEU A 164 2.73 5.29 -9.27
C LEU A 164 3.91 6.24 -8.99
N ASP A 165 4.96 5.74 -8.33
CA ASP A 165 6.20 6.48 -8.05
C ASP A 165 7.02 6.83 -9.32
N GLY A 166 6.68 6.22 -10.46
CA GLY A 166 7.26 6.53 -11.77
C GLY A 166 6.54 7.62 -12.55
N LEU A 167 5.45 8.17 -12.02
CA LEU A 167 4.70 9.25 -12.68
C LEU A 167 5.51 10.54 -12.70
N VAL A 168 5.59 11.16 -13.88
CA VAL A 168 6.28 12.42 -14.12
C VAL A 168 5.34 13.34 -14.90
N PHE A 169 5.35 14.63 -14.57
CA PHE A 169 4.56 15.61 -15.29
C PHE A 169 5.23 15.98 -16.62
N ASP A 170 4.52 15.79 -17.73
CA ASP A 170 4.90 16.28 -19.05
C ASP A 170 4.25 17.65 -19.28
N GLY A 171 5.05 18.71 -19.21
CA GLY A 171 4.59 20.08 -19.42
C GLY A 171 4.15 20.37 -20.85
N ALA A 172 4.59 19.62 -21.85
CA ALA A 172 4.18 19.82 -23.24
C ALA A 172 2.78 19.26 -23.51
N ALA A 173 2.50 18.06 -23.00
CA ALA A 173 1.18 17.43 -23.07
C ALA A 173 0.20 17.93 -21.99
N ASN A 174 0.71 18.65 -20.98
CA ASN A 174 -0.02 19.04 -19.77
C ASN A 174 -0.71 17.83 -19.10
N SER A 175 0.00 16.70 -19.06
CA SER A 175 -0.47 15.43 -18.53
C SER A 175 0.64 14.69 -17.81
N TYR A 176 0.29 13.69 -16.99
CA TYR A 176 1.29 12.79 -16.41
C TYR A 176 1.63 11.66 -17.38
N VAL A 177 2.88 11.22 -17.34
CA VAL A 177 3.41 10.09 -18.10
C VAL A 177 4.29 9.23 -17.21
N LEU A 178 4.43 7.95 -17.54
CA LEU A 178 5.35 7.05 -16.83
C LEU A 178 6.77 7.23 -17.37
N ARG A 179 7.73 7.58 -16.51
CA ARG A 179 9.16 7.38 -16.80
C ARG A 179 9.64 6.18 -16.01
N MET A 180 9.70 5.02 -16.67
CA MET A 180 10.38 3.89 -16.06
C MET A 180 11.84 4.26 -15.82
N ALA A 181 12.32 4.12 -14.59
CA ALA A 181 13.74 4.16 -14.31
C ALA A 181 14.40 3.02 -15.11
N VAL A 182 15.29 3.40 -16.03
CA VAL A 182 16.21 2.48 -16.72
C VAL A 182 17.17 1.88 -15.71
#